data_AF-A0A9W3CM16-F1
#
_entry.id   AF-A0A9W3CM16-F1
#
_cell.length_a   1.000
_cell.length_b   1.000
_cell.length_c   1.000
_cell.angle_alpha   90.00
_cell.angle_beta   90.00
_cell.angle_gamma   90.00
#
_symmetry.space_group_name_H-M   'P 1'
#
loop_
_entity.id
_entity.type
_entity.pdbx_description
1 polymer ?
#
loop_
_entity_poly.entity_id
_entity_poly.type
_entity_poly.pdbx_seq_one_letter_code
_entity_poly.pdbx_strand_id
1 'polypeptide(L)'
;MFLVRERLRQKLSSQTLMEVKRLRWKFRGNDTIVVNRVSVEVLWDVHSWFFGVPSSPGNAVFMFRTCQAVEKTLSSTQVPTSLKPQSFGFTLFLYAWKNE
;
A
#
# COMPACT_ATOMS: atom_id res chain seq x y z
N MET A 1 5.37 7.43 -20.14
CA MET A 1 3.96 7.10 -19.81
C MET A 1 3.72 5.65 -20.21
N PHE A 2 3.90 4.70 -19.29
CA PHE A 2 3.67 3.28 -19.60
C PHE A 2 2.19 2.96 -19.38
N LEU A 3 1.47 2.79 -20.49
CA LEU A 3 0.13 2.21 -20.51
C LEU A 3 0.26 0.69 -20.33
N VAL A 4 0.41 0.24 -19.09
CA VAL A 4 0.21 -1.19 -18.79
C VAL A 4 -1.28 -1.45 -18.95
N ARG A 5 -1.65 -2.14 -20.02
CA ARG A 5 -3.00 -2.68 -20.19
C ARG A 5 -3.15 -3.88 -19.26
N GLU A 6 -3.40 -3.63 -17.98
CA GLU A 6 -3.63 -4.67 -17.00
C GLU A 6 -4.92 -5.45 -17.34
N ARG A 7 -4.76 -6.72 -17.69
CA ARG A 7 -5.84 -7.68 -17.92
C ARG A 7 -5.69 -8.81 -16.90
N LEU A 8 -6.68 -8.97 -16.03
CA LEU A 8 -6.74 -10.11 -15.11
C LEU A 8 -7.66 -11.18 -15.72
N ARG A 9 -7.16 -12.42 -15.79
CA ARG A 9 -7.89 -13.57 -16.34
C ARG A 9 -7.85 -14.71 -15.35
N GLN A 10 -9.03 -15.18 -14.94
CA GLN A 10 -9.15 -16.42 -14.17
C GLN A 10 -9.70 -17.52 -15.07
N LYS A 11 -9.03 -18.66 -15.11
CA LYS A 11 -9.47 -19.86 -15.85
C LYS A 11 -9.64 -21.03 -14.89
N LEU A 12 -10.76 -21.74 -15.00
CA LEU A 12 -10.98 -23.02 -14.34
C LEU A 12 -11.31 -24.05 -15.43
N SER A 13 -10.62 -25.19 -15.41
CA SER A 13 -10.79 -26.32 -16.35
C SER A 13 -10.94 -25.94 -17.83
N SER A 14 -10.05 -25.09 -18.35
CA SER A 14 -9.99 -24.59 -19.74
C SER A 14 -10.98 -23.47 -20.13
N GLN A 15 -11.93 -23.12 -19.27
CA GLN A 15 -12.88 -22.03 -19.53
C GLN A 15 -12.45 -20.74 -18.79
N THR A 16 -12.47 -19.60 -19.49
CA THR A 16 -12.20 -18.29 -18.86
C THR A 16 -13.46 -17.86 -18.11
N LEU A 17 -13.42 -17.87 -16.78
CA LEU A 17 -14.56 -17.53 -15.93
C LEU A 17 -14.75 -16.02 -15.79
N MET A 18 -13.65 -15.28 -15.78
CA MET A 18 -13.69 -13.82 -15.63
C MET A 18 -12.50 -13.20 -16.37
N GLU A 19 -12.79 -12.23 -17.24
CA GLU A 19 -11.80 -11.36 -17.87
C GLU A 19 -12.14 -9.92 -17.53
N VAL A 20 -11.36 -9.32 -16.63
CA VAL A 20 -11.49 -7.89 -16.34
C VAL A 20 -10.55 -7.13 -17.28
N LYS A 21 -11.14 -6.44 -18.26
CA LYS A 21 -10.42 -5.56 -19.17
C LYS A 21 -10.30 -4.18 -18.53
N ARG A 22 -9.09 -3.61 -18.49
CA ARG A 22 -8.80 -2.24 -17.99
C ARG A 22 -8.95 -2.11 -16.47
N LEU A 23 -8.28 -2.97 -15.68
CA LEU A 23 -8.09 -2.64 -14.27
C LEU A 23 -7.41 -1.26 -14.18
N ARG A 24 -8.05 -0.32 -13.49
CA ARG A 24 -7.44 0.96 -13.11
C ARG A 24 -6.63 0.84 -11.81
N TRP A 25 -6.61 -0.34 -11.22
CA TRP A 25 -5.80 -0.61 -10.05
C TRP A 25 -4.33 -0.61 -10.48
N LYS A 26 -3.45 -0.15 -9.60
CA LYS A 26 -2.01 -0.37 -9.72
C LYS A 26 -1.63 -1.51 -8.79
N PHE A 27 -1.00 -2.58 -9.32
CA PHE A 27 -0.48 -3.68 -8.51
C PHE A 27 0.61 -3.25 -7.51
N ARG A 28 1.20 -2.08 -7.73
CA ARG A 28 2.15 -1.43 -6.82
C ARG A 28 1.77 0.04 -6.66
N GLY A 29 1.88 0.56 -5.45
CA GLY A 29 1.59 1.96 -5.21
C GLY A 29 1.63 2.33 -3.75
N ASN A 30 1.27 3.57 -3.50
CA ASN A 30 1.12 4.13 -2.18
C ASN A 30 -0.05 5.10 -2.15
N ASP A 31 -0.64 5.28 -0.97
CA ASP A 31 -1.69 6.25 -0.70
C ASP A 31 -1.59 6.71 0.76
N THR A 32 -2.25 7.80 1.11
CA THR A 32 -2.31 8.29 2.49
C THR A 32 -3.75 8.31 2.96
N ILE A 33 -4.02 7.59 4.04
CA ILE A 33 -5.32 7.57 4.69
C ILE A 33 -5.24 8.30 6.03
N VAL A 34 -6.37 8.84 6.49
CA VAL A 34 -6.46 9.46 7.81
C VAL A 34 -7.24 8.53 8.73
N VAL A 35 -6.59 8.04 9.79
CA VAL A 35 -7.19 7.16 10.81
C VAL A 35 -7.10 7.90 12.14
N ASN A 36 -8.24 8.16 12.78
CA ASN A 36 -8.29 8.87 14.08
C ASN A 36 -7.49 10.19 14.09
N ARG A 37 -7.59 10.98 13.02
CA ARG A 37 -6.84 12.25 12.81
C ARG A 37 -5.33 12.09 12.61
N VAL A 38 -4.82 10.87 12.52
CA VAL A 38 -3.42 10.56 12.19
C VAL A 38 -3.34 10.15 10.72
N SER A 39 -2.48 10.82 9.97
CA SER A 39 -2.16 10.41 8.60
C SER A 39 -1.28 9.16 8.62
N VAL A 40 -1.70 8.14 7.90
CA VAL A 40 -1.00 6.86 7.74
C VAL A 40 -0.76 6.65 6.25
N GLU A 41 0.51 6.57 5.87
CA GLU A 41 0.89 6.16 4.53
C GLU A 41 0.80 4.64 4.42
N VAL A 42 0.14 4.19 3.36
CA VAL A 42 -0.01 2.79 3.00
C VAL A 42 0.76 2.57 1.71
N LEU A 43 1.75 1.69 1.72
CA LEU A 43 2.43 1.21 0.53
C LEU A 43 2.02 -0.23 0.27
N TRP A 44 1.87 -0.62 -0.99
CA TRP A 44 1.52 -1.98 -1.38
C TRP A 44 2.36 -2.47 -2.55
N ASP A 45 2.78 -3.73 -2.47
CA ASP A 45 3.21 -4.55 -3.60
C ASP A 45 2.43 -5.86 -3.56
N VAL A 46 1.49 -6.01 -4.48
CA VAL A 46 0.69 -7.23 -4.63
C VAL A 46 1.04 -7.99 -5.92
N HIS A 47 2.03 -7.54 -6.68
CA HIS A 47 2.32 -8.10 -7.99
C HIS A 47 2.78 -9.56 -7.91
N SER A 48 3.64 -9.88 -6.93
CA SER A 48 4.12 -11.26 -6.74
C SER A 48 2.96 -12.21 -6.43
N TRP A 49 1.94 -11.75 -5.70
CA TRP A 49 0.77 -12.55 -5.38
C TRP A 49 -0.09 -12.91 -6.60
N PHE A 50 -0.24 -11.98 -7.56
CA PHE A 50 -1.05 -12.21 -8.77
C PHE A 50 -0.29 -12.90 -9.91
N PHE A 51 1.00 -12.63 -10.07
CA PHE A 51 1.81 -13.08 -11.20
C PHE A 51 2.98 -14.00 -10.79
N GLY A 52 2.93 -14.54 -9.57
CA GLY A 52 3.93 -15.48 -9.07
C GLY A 52 4.01 -16.76 -9.90
N VAL A 53 5.18 -17.39 -9.88
CA VAL A 53 5.43 -18.66 -10.58
C VAL A 53 4.79 -19.81 -9.80
N PRO A 54 4.22 -20.84 -10.45
CA PRO A 54 3.59 -21.97 -9.74
C PRO A 54 4.50 -22.68 -8.71
N SER A 55 5.81 -22.66 -8.92
CA SER A 55 6.80 -23.26 -8.03
C SER A 55 7.13 -22.42 -6.78
N SER A 56 6.67 -21.17 -6.73
CA SER A 56 6.85 -20.26 -5.59
C SER A 56 5.66 -19.31 -5.53
N PRO A 57 4.59 -19.66 -4.77
CA PRO A 57 3.44 -18.79 -4.64
C PRO A 57 3.88 -17.47 -4.04
N GLY A 58 3.76 -16.40 -4.82
CA GLY A 58 4.17 -15.08 -4.38
C GLY A 58 3.28 -14.53 -3.28
N ASN A 59 3.82 -13.55 -2.56
CA ASN A 59 3.17 -12.88 -1.44
C ASN A 59 2.82 -11.44 -1.80
N ALA A 60 1.77 -10.94 -1.19
CA ALA A 60 1.42 -9.52 -1.15
C ALA A 60 2.01 -8.90 0.12
N VAL A 61 2.54 -7.69 -0.01
CA VAL A 61 3.11 -6.94 1.10
C VAL A 61 2.42 -5.59 1.20
N PHE A 62 2.01 -5.24 2.41
CA PHE A 62 1.48 -3.94 2.75
C PHE A 62 2.34 -3.34 3.87
N MET A 63 2.70 -2.08 3.74
CA MET A 63 3.41 -1.32 4.76
C MET A 63 2.54 -0.15 5.18
N PHE A 64 2.27 -0.05 6.48
CA PHE A 64 1.56 1.07 7.08
C PHE A 64 2.55 1.84 7.94
N ARG A 65 2.71 3.14 7.69
CA ARG A 65 3.54 3.99 8.55
C ARG A 65 2.83 5.29 8.85
N THR A 66 2.90 5.73 10.10
CA THR A 66 2.41 7.06 10.46
C THR A 66 3.25 8.13 9.77
N CYS A 67 2.59 9.08 9.12
CA CYS A 67 3.24 10.30 8.68
C CYS A 67 3.51 11.15 9.92
N GLN A 68 4.74 11.19 10.40
CA GLN A 68 5.09 12.21 11.40
C GLN A 68 4.90 13.56 10.72
N ALA A 69 4.04 14.40 11.31
CA ALA A 69 4.02 15.81 10.99
C ALA A 69 5.39 16.36 11.42
N VAL A 70 6.36 16.37 10.51
CA VAL A 70 7.40 17.39 10.56
C VAL A 70 6.62 18.66 10.42
N GLU A 71 6.36 19.31 11.55
CA GLU A 71 5.92 20.68 11.50
C GLU A 71 7.02 21.44 10.77
N LYS A 72 6.75 21.70 9.49
CA LYS A 72 7.44 22.73 8.74
C LYS A 72 7.04 24.05 9.38
N THR A 73 7.61 24.33 10.55
CA THR A 73 7.64 25.67 11.13
C THR A 73 8.66 26.45 10.31
N LEU A 74 8.28 26.82 9.09
CA LEU A 74 8.86 28.00 8.45
C LEU A 74 8.20 29.21 9.10
N SER A 75 8.69 29.60 10.27
CA SER A 75 8.45 30.92 10.83
C SER A 75 9.44 31.18 11.96
N SER A 76 10.27 32.18 11.69
CA SER A 76 11.09 32.97 12.61
C SER A 76 10.55 33.09 14.05
N THR A 77 11.47 33.07 15.00
CA THR A 77 11.38 33.63 16.37
C THR A 77 10.59 32.84 17.43
N GLN A 78 11.37 32.21 18.32
CA GLN A 78 11.20 31.92 19.77
C GLN A 78 9.77 31.92 20.38
N VAL A 79 9.30 30.79 20.92
CA VAL A 79 9.07 30.46 22.37
C VAL A 79 8.78 28.94 22.47
N PRO A 80 9.40 28.14 23.38
CA PRO A 80 8.98 26.76 23.60
C PRO A 80 7.90 26.71 24.68
N THR A 81 6.65 26.48 24.30
CA THR A 81 5.59 26.15 25.25
C THR A 81 4.66 25.09 24.69
N SER A 82 4.28 24.16 25.55
CA SER A 82 3.41 22.99 25.36
C SER A 82 4.09 21.73 24.79
N LEU A 83 4.14 20.72 25.67
CA LEU A 83 4.49 19.35 25.38
C LEU A 83 3.53 18.82 24.31
N LYS A 84 3.98 18.76 23.05
CA LYS A 84 3.32 17.92 22.05
C LYS A 84 3.39 16.47 22.56
N PRO A 85 2.26 15.73 22.57
CA PRO A 85 2.33 14.29 22.80
C PRO A 85 3.34 13.74 21.79
N GLN A 86 4.40 13.10 22.27
CA GLN A 86 5.26 12.29 21.40
C GLN A 86 4.34 11.22 20.82
N SER A 87 3.79 11.49 19.64
CA SER A 87 3.14 10.48 18.84
C SER A 87 4.24 9.48 18.51
N PHE A 88 4.23 8.35 19.21
CA PHE A 88 5.04 7.20 18.83
C PHE A 88 4.56 6.79 17.45
N GLY A 89 5.30 7.21 16.43
CA GLY A 89 5.05 6.76 15.08
C GLY A 89 5.23 5.24 15.02
N PHE A 90 4.41 4.57 14.22
CA PHE A 90 4.54 3.13 14.00
C PHE A 90 4.90 2.83 12.55
N THR A 91 5.47 1.64 12.35
CA THR A 91 5.58 1.00 11.05
C THR A 91 5.12 -0.44 11.22
N LEU A 92 4.18 -0.87 10.38
CA LEU A 92 3.60 -2.21 10.39
C LEU A 92 3.72 -2.80 8.99
N PHE A 93 4.22 -4.03 8.91
CA PHE A 93 4.22 -4.82 7.68
C PHE A 93 3.17 -5.93 7.80
N LEU A 94 2.33 -6.06 6.78
CA LEU A 94 1.40 -7.17 6.62
C LEU A 94 1.76 -7.95 5.38
N TYR A 95 1.91 -9.27 5.55
CA TYR A 95 2.12 -10.21 4.47
C TYR A 95 0.85 -11.01 4.26
N ALA A 96 0.44 -11.16 3.00
CA ALA A 96 -0.62 -12.07 2.60
C ALA A 96 -0.05 -13.06 1.58
N TRP A 97 -0.38 -14.34 1.75
CA TRP A 97 -0.02 -15.40 0.81
C TRP A 97 -1.28 -16.17 0.41
N LYS A 98 -1.23 -16.82 -0.75
CA LYS A 98 -2.32 -17.71 -1.19
C LYS A 98 -2.27 -18.98 -0.35
N ASN A 99 -3.39 -19.36 0.26
CA ASN A 99 -3.56 -20.69 0.84
C ASN A 99 -4.27 -21.56 -0.21
N GLU A 100 -3.78 -22.78 -0.42
CA GLU A 100 -4.40 -23.76 -1.33
C GLU A 100 -5.64 -24.41 -0.72
#